data_AF-M7BR09-F1
#
_entry.id   AF-M7BR09-F1
#
_cell.length_a   1.000
_cell.length_b   1.000
_cell.length_c   1.000
_cell.angle_alpha   90.00
_cell.angle_beta   90.00
_cell.angle_gamma   90.00
#
_symmetry.space_group_name_H-M   'P 1'
#
loop_
_entity.id
_entity.type
_entity.pdbx_description
1 polymer ?
#
loop_
_entity_poly.entity_id
_entity_poly.type
_entity_poly.pdbx_seq_one_letter_code
_entity_poly.pdbx_strand_id
1 'polypeptide(L)'
;MGGAGARKAEQPVATSLRFPLPVGKAMSSNETAAYEIMRSLDVDYVLIIFGGVIGYSGDDINKFLWMVRIAEGEHPKDIRESDYFTPQGEFRVDKAGSPTLLNCLMYKMSYYRFGEMQLDFRTPPGFDRTRNAEIGNKDIKFKHLEEAFTSEHWLVRIYKVKELDNRETLDHKPRVTNVLPKQKYLSKKTAKRKRGYIKNKLILKKGKRPNRKTV
;
A
#
# COMPACT_ATOMS: atom_id res chain seq x y z
N MET A 1 50.47 -14.70 -29.61
CA MET A 1 49.89 -15.28 -28.38
C MET A 1 48.87 -14.30 -27.82
N GLY A 2 47.62 -14.39 -28.25
CA GLY A 2 46.53 -13.54 -27.78
C GLY A 2 45.76 -14.25 -26.66
N GLY A 3 45.79 -13.70 -25.44
CA GLY A 3 45.00 -14.19 -24.32
C GLY A 3 43.54 -13.77 -24.45
N ALA A 4 42.65 -14.74 -24.57
CA ALA A 4 41.21 -14.52 -24.63
C ALA A 4 40.66 -14.19 -23.24
N GLY A 5 40.04 -13.01 -23.11
CA GLY A 5 39.28 -12.61 -21.93
C GLY A 5 37.99 -13.42 -21.81
N ALA A 6 37.78 -14.01 -20.63
CA ALA A 6 36.56 -14.71 -20.27
C ALA A 6 35.39 -13.71 -20.19
N ARG A 7 34.48 -13.76 -21.16
CA ARG A 7 33.18 -13.10 -21.06
C ARG A 7 32.31 -13.89 -20.08
N LYS A 8 31.83 -13.21 -19.03
CA LYS A 8 30.80 -13.72 -18.13
C LYS A 8 29.59 -14.14 -18.96
N ALA A 9 29.13 -15.37 -18.75
CA ALA A 9 27.90 -15.88 -19.30
C ALA A 9 26.73 -15.06 -18.73
N GLU A 10 26.12 -14.25 -19.59
CA GLU A 10 24.84 -13.61 -19.35
C GLU A 10 23.77 -14.72 -19.34
N GLN A 11 23.10 -14.91 -18.21
CA GLN A 11 22.04 -15.90 -18.10
C GLN A 11 20.88 -15.47 -19.00
N PRO A 12 20.32 -16.37 -19.84
CA PRO A 12 19.20 -16.02 -20.69
C PRO A 12 17.98 -15.75 -19.81
N VAL A 13 17.44 -14.53 -19.91
CA VAL A 13 16.16 -14.16 -19.30
C VAL A 13 15.08 -14.96 -20.03
N ALA A 14 14.63 -16.05 -19.41
CA ALA A 14 13.61 -16.92 -19.97
C ALA A 14 12.28 -16.16 -20.07
N THR A 15 12.01 -15.58 -21.23
CA THR A 15 10.70 -15.04 -21.61
C THR A 15 9.77 -16.20 -21.96
N SER A 16 9.41 -17.02 -20.97
CA SER A 16 8.32 -17.97 -21.08
C SER A 16 7.07 -17.27 -20.55
N LEU A 17 6.23 -16.77 -21.46
CA LEU A 17 4.90 -16.22 -21.16
C LEU A 17 3.98 -17.35 -20.68
N ARG A 18 4.19 -17.83 -19.46
CA ARG A 18 3.20 -18.60 -18.72
C ARG A 18 2.32 -17.61 -17.96
N PHE A 19 1.31 -17.08 -18.64
CA PHE A 19 0.40 -16.05 -18.13
C PHE A 19 -0.14 -16.24 -16.68
N PRO A 20 -0.53 -17.44 -16.20
CA PRO A 20 -1.12 -17.54 -14.87
C PRO A 20 -0.09 -17.42 -13.72
N LEU A 21 1.19 -17.69 -13.97
CA LEU A 21 2.16 -17.88 -12.90
C LEU A 21 2.67 -16.56 -12.28
N PRO A 22 3.04 -15.52 -13.08
CA PRO A 22 3.39 -14.21 -12.55
C PRO A 22 2.23 -13.56 -11.78
N VAL A 23 0.98 -13.84 -12.19
CA VAL A 23 -0.22 -13.30 -11.55
C VAL A 23 -0.42 -13.92 -10.16
N GLY A 24 -0.28 -15.25 -10.05
CA GLY A 24 -0.32 -15.93 -8.75
C GLY A 24 0.74 -15.40 -7.78
N LYS A 25 1.95 -15.15 -8.29
CA LYS A 25 3.05 -14.54 -7.52
C LYS A 25 2.76 -13.10 -7.10
N ALA A 26 2.23 -12.27 -7.99
CA ALA A 26 1.87 -10.89 -7.68
C ALA A 26 0.80 -10.82 -6.58
N MET A 27 -0.24 -11.65 -6.67
CA MET A 27 -1.35 -11.65 -5.71
C MET A 27 -0.97 -12.14 -4.31
N SER A 28 0.00 -13.04 -4.21
CA SER A 28 0.47 -13.61 -2.94
C SER A 28 1.63 -12.84 -2.31
N SER A 29 2.28 -11.93 -3.04
CA SER A 29 3.41 -11.13 -2.57
C SER A 29 2.99 -9.84 -1.84
N ASN A 30 3.98 -9.16 -1.25
CA ASN A 30 3.82 -7.81 -0.73
C ASN A 30 3.57 -6.79 -1.85
N GLU A 31 2.96 -5.66 -1.50
CA GLU A 31 2.60 -4.59 -2.45
C GLU A 31 3.76 -4.14 -3.35
N THR A 32 4.97 -3.97 -2.82
CA THR A 32 6.14 -3.53 -3.61
C THR A 32 6.55 -4.56 -4.67
N ALA A 33 6.70 -5.82 -4.28
CA ALA A 33 7.08 -6.88 -5.21
C ALA A 33 5.98 -7.16 -6.24
N ALA A 34 4.72 -7.11 -5.79
CA ALA A 34 3.57 -7.25 -6.68
C ALA A 34 3.49 -6.09 -7.68
N TYR A 35 3.82 -4.87 -7.27
CA TYR A 35 3.85 -3.69 -8.14
C TYR A 35 4.88 -3.82 -9.25
N GLU A 36 6.08 -4.32 -8.95
CA GLU A 36 7.11 -4.61 -9.97
C GLU A 36 6.61 -5.60 -11.03
N ILE A 37 5.88 -6.64 -10.60
CA ILE A 37 5.31 -7.64 -11.51
C ILE A 37 4.14 -7.05 -12.32
N MET A 38 3.24 -6.30 -11.68
CA MET A 38 2.13 -5.64 -12.39
C MET A 38 2.64 -4.66 -13.46
N ARG A 39 3.76 -3.98 -13.19
CA ARG A 39 4.43 -3.09 -14.15
C ARG A 39 5.13 -3.84 -15.27
N SER A 40 5.77 -4.98 -15.00
CA SER A 40 6.41 -5.76 -16.06
C SER A 40 5.41 -6.40 -17.03
N LEU A 41 4.16 -6.55 -16.59
CA LEU A 41 3.04 -7.06 -17.38
C LEU A 41 2.14 -5.95 -17.97
N ASP A 42 2.48 -4.67 -17.76
CA ASP A 42 1.67 -3.51 -18.17
C ASP A 42 0.18 -3.61 -17.75
N VAL A 43 -0.07 -3.95 -16.48
CA VAL A 43 -1.43 -4.05 -15.91
C VAL A 43 -1.91 -2.69 -15.38
N ASP A 44 -3.06 -2.23 -15.89
CA ASP A 44 -3.70 -0.97 -15.44
C ASP A 44 -4.71 -1.18 -14.30
N TYR A 45 -5.47 -2.27 -14.36
CA TYR A 45 -6.57 -2.55 -13.44
C TYR A 45 -6.49 -3.98 -12.90
N VAL A 46 -6.84 -4.12 -11.63
CA VAL A 46 -6.91 -5.40 -10.92
C VAL A 46 -8.32 -5.59 -10.39
N LEU A 47 -8.95 -6.72 -10.73
CA LEU A 47 -10.27 -7.09 -10.24
C LEU A 47 -10.14 -8.18 -9.18
N ILE A 48 -10.92 -8.06 -8.11
CA ILE A 48 -11.01 -9.06 -7.04
C ILE A 48 -12.48 -9.28 -6.68
N ILE A 49 -12.81 -10.55 -6.39
CA ILE A 49 -14.08 -10.96 -5.84
C ILE A 49 -13.96 -11.11 -4.33
N PHE A 50 -14.72 -10.30 -3.58
CA PHE A 50 -14.73 -10.28 -2.13
C PHE A 50 -16.12 -10.65 -1.59
N GLY A 51 -16.21 -11.78 -0.88
CA GLY A 51 -17.50 -12.30 -0.40
C GLY A 51 -17.89 -11.93 1.03
N GLY A 52 -17.05 -11.18 1.76
CA GLY A 52 -17.16 -11.08 3.22
C GLY A 52 -18.39 -10.34 3.76
N VAL A 53 -19.04 -9.49 2.94
CA VAL A 53 -20.26 -8.76 3.32
C VAL A 53 -21.50 -9.64 3.31
N ILE A 54 -21.67 -10.43 2.25
CA ILE A 54 -22.88 -11.24 2.02
C ILE A 54 -22.70 -12.72 2.35
N GLY A 55 -21.47 -13.16 2.61
CA GLY A 55 -21.16 -14.58 2.85
C GLY A 55 -20.99 -15.38 1.56
N TYR A 56 -20.44 -14.78 0.50
CA TYR A 56 -20.22 -15.49 -0.76
C TYR A 56 -18.98 -16.39 -0.68
N SER A 57 -19.18 -17.70 -0.71
CA SER A 57 -18.11 -18.69 -0.56
C SER A 57 -17.15 -18.77 -1.75
N GLY A 58 -17.54 -18.25 -2.92
CA GLY A 58 -16.74 -18.29 -4.15
C GLY A 58 -15.71 -17.16 -4.28
N ASP A 59 -15.35 -16.50 -3.18
CA ASP A 59 -14.41 -15.36 -3.16
C ASP A 59 -12.95 -15.76 -3.41
N ASP A 60 -12.12 -14.77 -3.73
CA ASP A 60 -10.71 -15.01 -4.08
C ASP A 60 -9.85 -15.38 -2.87
N ILE A 61 -10.30 -15.05 -1.65
CA ILE A 61 -9.62 -15.46 -0.41
C ILE A 61 -9.77 -16.98 -0.18
N ASN A 62 -10.92 -17.59 -0.47
CA ASN A 62 -11.05 -19.06 -0.38
C ASN A 62 -10.24 -19.78 -1.46
N LYS A 63 -10.02 -19.12 -2.61
CA LYS A 63 -9.18 -19.64 -3.69
C LYS A 63 -7.69 -19.29 -3.52
N PHE A 64 -7.33 -18.57 -2.45
CA PHE A 64 -5.99 -18.02 -2.26
C PHE A 64 -4.91 -19.09 -2.16
N LEU A 65 -5.13 -20.16 -1.39
CA LEU A 65 -4.13 -21.24 -1.26
C LEU A 65 -3.83 -21.91 -2.60
N TRP A 66 -4.80 -22.01 -3.51
CA TRP A 66 -4.57 -22.53 -4.86
C TRP A 66 -3.62 -21.63 -5.65
N MET A 67 -3.76 -20.30 -5.52
CA MET A 67 -2.85 -19.34 -6.14
C MET A 67 -1.43 -19.47 -5.57
N VAL A 68 -1.30 -19.63 -4.25
CA VAL A 68 0.00 -19.83 -3.57
C VAL A 68 0.68 -21.12 -4.05
N ARG A 69 -0.04 -22.24 -4.12
CA ARG A 69 0.50 -23.53 -4.58
C ARG A 69 1.01 -23.48 -6.02
N ILE A 70 0.29 -22.78 -6.89
CA ILE A 70 0.72 -22.59 -8.29
C ILE A 70 1.98 -21.73 -8.34
N ALA A 71 2.06 -20.66 -7.52
CA ALA A 71 3.21 -19.77 -7.47
C ALA A 71 4.45 -20.43 -6.83
N GLU A 72 4.28 -21.22 -5.78
CA GLU A 72 5.36 -21.99 -5.13
C GLU A 72 5.99 -22.99 -6.10
N GLY A 73 5.18 -23.61 -6.98
CA GLY A 73 5.68 -24.56 -7.99
C GLY A 73 6.67 -23.95 -8.98
N GLU A 74 6.59 -22.65 -9.26
CA GLU A 74 7.53 -21.95 -10.15
C GLU A 74 8.61 -21.19 -9.39
N HIS A 75 8.26 -20.56 -8.27
CA HIS A 75 9.15 -19.69 -7.49
C HIS A 75 9.26 -20.16 -6.02
N PRO A 76 9.85 -21.33 -5.76
CA PRO A 76 9.91 -21.92 -4.42
C PRO A 76 10.80 -21.13 -3.43
N LYS A 77 11.61 -20.19 -3.94
CA LYS A 77 12.47 -19.33 -3.11
C LYS A 77 11.74 -18.11 -2.55
N ASP A 78 10.70 -17.65 -3.24
CA ASP A 78 10.03 -16.39 -2.94
C ASP A 78 8.73 -16.60 -2.17
N ILE A 79 8.00 -17.69 -2.47
CA ILE A 79 6.69 -18.00 -1.90
C ILE A 79 6.71 -19.42 -1.37
N ARG A 80 6.20 -19.61 -0.16
CA ARG A 80 6.03 -20.92 0.48
C ARG A 80 4.66 -20.99 1.13
N GLU A 81 3.90 -22.06 0.88
CA GLU A 81 2.56 -22.25 1.48
C GLU A 81 2.61 -22.20 3.01
N SER A 82 3.67 -22.75 3.63
CA SER A 82 3.86 -22.75 5.07
C SER A 82 3.86 -21.35 5.70
N ASP A 83 4.30 -20.33 4.96
CA ASP A 83 4.44 -18.97 5.49
C ASP A 83 3.08 -18.26 5.64
N TYR A 84 2.00 -18.78 5.02
CA TYR A 84 0.64 -18.22 5.13
C TYR A 84 -0.19 -18.87 6.24
N PHE A 85 0.24 -19.99 6.79
CA PHE A 85 -0.40 -20.65 7.91
C PHE A 85 0.09 -20.09 9.24
N THR A 86 -0.72 -20.25 10.28
CA THR A 86 -0.28 -20.03 11.66
C THR A 86 0.72 -21.13 12.08
N PRO A 87 1.46 -20.94 13.19
CA PRO A 87 2.32 -22.01 13.75
C PRO A 87 1.58 -23.32 14.04
N GLN A 88 0.25 -23.27 14.20
CA GLN A 88 -0.64 -24.41 14.42
C GLN A 88 -1.10 -25.07 13.10
N GLY A 89 -0.76 -24.51 11.94
CA GLY A 89 -1.20 -24.99 10.62
C GLY A 89 -2.60 -24.54 10.21
N GLU A 90 -3.19 -23.57 10.90
CA GLU A 90 -4.53 -23.05 10.58
C GLU A 90 -4.45 -21.88 9.59
N PHE A 91 -5.38 -21.81 8.65
CA PHE A 91 -5.53 -20.64 7.78
C PHE A 91 -6.53 -19.66 8.40
N ARG A 92 -6.01 -18.58 9.00
CA ARG A 92 -6.83 -17.58 9.71
C ARG A 92 -6.60 -16.19 9.15
N VAL A 93 -7.68 -15.43 9.00
CA VAL A 93 -7.70 -14.01 8.56
C VAL A 93 -7.79 -13.02 9.72
N ASP A 94 -7.80 -13.53 10.94
CA ASP A 94 -7.89 -12.74 12.16
C ASP A 94 -6.51 -12.26 12.63
N LYS A 95 -6.46 -11.66 13.83
CA LYS A 95 -5.20 -11.17 14.43
C LYS A 95 -4.17 -12.27 14.69
N ALA A 96 -4.60 -13.53 14.77
CA ALA A 96 -3.72 -14.69 14.95
C ALA A 96 -3.21 -15.23 13.61
N GLY A 97 -3.71 -14.73 12.48
CA GLY A 97 -3.22 -15.05 11.15
C GLY A 97 -1.74 -14.71 10.95
N SER A 98 -1.11 -15.37 9.98
CA SER A 98 0.30 -15.11 9.67
C SER A 98 0.53 -13.66 9.25
N PRO A 99 1.61 -13.00 9.72
CA PRO A 99 1.96 -11.65 9.27
C PRO A 99 2.22 -11.59 7.76
N THR A 100 2.62 -12.70 7.13
CA THR A 100 2.80 -12.78 5.67
C THR A 100 1.45 -12.67 4.96
N LEU A 101 0.41 -13.34 5.48
CA LEU A 101 -0.95 -13.26 4.96
C LEU A 101 -1.55 -11.87 5.16
N LEU A 102 -1.42 -11.30 6.35
CA LEU A 102 -1.97 -9.96 6.67
C LEU A 102 -1.33 -8.83 5.85
N ASN A 103 -0.11 -9.04 5.33
CA ASN A 103 0.60 -8.07 4.49
C ASN A 103 0.53 -8.34 2.99
N CYS A 104 -0.03 -9.48 2.56
CA CYS A 104 -0.11 -9.83 1.15
C CYS A 104 -1.05 -8.88 0.40
N LEU A 105 -0.81 -8.74 -0.91
CA LEU A 105 -1.59 -7.85 -1.76
C LEU A 105 -3.07 -8.27 -1.80
N MET A 106 -3.36 -9.56 -1.95
CA MET A 106 -4.72 -10.09 -1.98
C MET A 106 -5.52 -9.73 -0.72
N TYR A 107 -4.94 -9.90 0.47
CA TYR A 107 -5.59 -9.57 1.74
C TYR A 107 -5.85 -8.06 1.83
N LYS A 108 -4.83 -7.24 1.50
CA LYS A 108 -4.95 -5.79 1.54
C LYS A 108 -6.03 -5.27 0.60
N MET A 109 -6.09 -5.77 -0.62
CA MET A 109 -7.10 -5.39 -1.62
C MET A 109 -8.50 -5.85 -1.20
N SER A 110 -8.66 -7.09 -0.75
CA SER A 110 -9.99 -7.59 -0.33
C SER A 110 -10.57 -6.78 0.85
N TYR A 111 -9.75 -6.54 1.89
CA TYR A 111 -10.20 -5.92 3.14
C TYR A 111 -9.98 -4.40 3.22
N TYR A 112 -9.69 -3.73 2.10
CA TYR A 112 -9.51 -2.28 2.10
C TYR A 112 -10.75 -1.55 2.62
N ARG A 113 -10.57 -0.75 3.68
CA ARG A 113 -11.62 0.00 4.42
C ARG A 113 -12.72 -0.87 5.04
N PHE A 114 -12.55 -2.18 5.07
CA PHE A 114 -13.54 -3.09 5.65
C PHE A 114 -13.51 -3.06 7.19
N GLY A 115 -12.39 -2.66 7.80
CA GLY A 115 -12.27 -2.55 9.26
C GLY A 115 -13.22 -1.55 9.92
N GLU A 116 -13.70 -0.56 9.17
CA GLU A 116 -14.67 0.45 9.63
C GLU A 116 -16.13 0.03 9.33
N MET A 117 -16.33 -1.02 8.53
CA MET A 117 -17.64 -1.48 8.12
C MET A 117 -18.29 -2.29 9.24
N GLN A 118 -19.44 -1.82 9.71
CA GLN A 118 -20.27 -2.54 10.67
C GLN A 118 -21.56 -2.99 9.98
N LEU A 119 -21.71 -4.31 9.82
CA LEU A 119 -22.86 -4.91 9.15
C LEU A 119 -24.06 -5.03 10.09
N ASP A 120 -23.85 -5.62 11.27
CA ASP A 120 -24.89 -5.77 12.29
C ASP A 120 -24.52 -4.99 13.56
N PHE A 121 -25.55 -4.49 14.26
CA PHE A 121 -25.37 -3.78 15.54
C PHE A 121 -24.73 -4.66 16.62
N ARG A 122 -24.87 -5.99 16.51
CA ARG A 122 -24.34 -6.97 17.48
C ARG A 122 -22.95 -7.52 17.10
N THR A 123 -22.53 -7.37 15.86
CA THR A 123 -21.22 -7.85 15.40
C THR A 123 -20.17 -6.75 15.52
N PRO A 124 -18.92 -7.08 15.87
CA PRO A 124 -17.83 -6.11 15.86
C PRO A 124 -17.59 -5.56 14.44
N PRO A 125 -17.04 -4.34 14.32
CA PRO A 125 -16.70 -3.77 13.02
C PRO A 125 -15.55 -4.55 12.36
N GLY A 126 -15.65 -4.77 11.05
CA GLY A 126 -14.70 -5.60 10.30
C GLY A 126 -14.88 -7.10 10.53
N PHE A 127 -16.12 -7.57 10.62
CA PHE A 127 -16.46 -8.99 10.72
C PHE A 127 -16.74 -9.59 9.35
N ASP A 128 -15.96 -10.61 8.95
CA ASP A 128 -16.17 -11.35 7.70
C ASP A 128 -17.19 -12.47 7.93
N ARG A 129 -18.36 -12.38 7.26
CA ARG A 129 -19.44 -13.37 7.40
C ARG A 129 -19.13 -14.73 6.76
N THR A 130 -18.25 -14.78 5.77
CA THR A 130 -17.90 -16.04 5.11
C THR A 130 -17.03 -16.91 6.02
N ARG A 131 -16.16 -16.27 6.80
CA ARG A 131 -15.17 -16.93 7.67
C ARG A 131 -15.54 -16.89 9.15
N ASN A 132 -16.58 -16.14 9.50
CA ASN A 132 -17.03 -15.92 10.87
C ASN A 132 -15.91 -15.43 11.80
N ALA A 133 -15.06 -14.53 11.30
CA ALA A 133 -13.90 -14.02 12.03
C ALA A 133 -13.79 -12.50 11.94
N GLU A 134 -13.27 -11.89 13.01
CA GLU A 134 -12.87 -10.47 13.00
C GLU A 134 -11.51 -10.34 12.32
N ILE A 135 -11.41 -9.39 11.40
CA ILE A 135 -10.20 -9.14 10.61
C ILE A 135 -9.04 -8.65 11.48
N GLY A 136 -7.85 -9.18 11.21
CA GLY A 136 -6.64 -8.86 11.96
C GLY A 136 -6.19 -7.41 11.81
N ASN A 137 -6.00 -6.99 10.55
CA ASN A 137 -5.56 -5.64 10.20
C ASN A 137 -6.71 -4.79 9.66
N LYS A 138 -7.11 -3.76 10.42
CA LYS A 138 -8.21 -2.85 10.07
C LYS A 138 -7.77 -1.64 9.27
N ASP A 139 -6.53 -1.19 9.48
CA ASP A 139 -5.99 0.05 8.90
C ASP A 139 -5.07 -0.27 7.71
N ILE A 140 -5.68 -0.56 6.57
CA ILE A 140 -4.95 -0.85 5.33
C ILE A 140 -4.86 0.42 4.48
N LYS A 141 -3.64 0.76 4.05
CA LYS A 141 -3.36 1.87 3.14
C LYS A 141 -2.52 1.38 1.97
N PHE A 142 -2.85 1.85 0.78
CA PHE A 142 -2.08 1.59 -0.43
C PHE A 142 -1.15 2.74 -0.74
N LYS A 143 0.03 2.39 -1.24
CA LYS A 143 0.99 3.30 -1.83
C LYS A 143 0.84 3.33 -3.35
N HIS A 144 0.82 2.14 -3.97
CA HIS A 144 0.89 1.93 -5.42
C HIS A 144 -0.44 1.60 -6.08
N LEU A 145 -1.50 1.40 -5.30
CA LEU A 145 -2.85 1.11 -5.78
C LEU A 145 -3.85 2.18 -5.33
N GLU A 146 -4.94 2.33 -6.08
CA GLU A 146 -6.11 3.11 -5.68
C GLU A 146 -7.40 2.34 -5.96
N GLU A 147 -8.41 2.53 -5.13
CA GLU A 147 -9.75 1.97 -5.33
C GLU A 147 -10.44 2.74 -6.47
N ALA A 148 -10.75 2.04 -7.57
CA ALA A 148 -11.42 2.63 -8.72
C ALA A 148 -12.94 2.41 -8.69
N PHE A 149 -13.37 1.21 -8.28
CA PHE A 149 -14.77 0.85 -8.17
C PHE A 149 -14.98 -0.24 -7.13
N THR A 150 -16.07 -0.13 -6.37
CA THR A 150 -16.54 -1.18 -5.46
C THR A 150 -18.05 -1.30 -5.63
N SER A 151 -18.52 -2.53 -5.86
CA SER A 151 -19.94 -2.84 -5.99
C SER A 151 -20.73 -2.59 -4.69
N GLU A 152 -22.05 -2.47 -4.77
CA GLU A 152 -22.94 -2.18 -3.64
C GLU A 152 -22.78 -3.15 -2.47
N HIS A 153 -22.77 -4.45 -2.76
CA HIS A 153 -22.58 -5.51 -1.76
C HIS A 153 -21.10 -5.90 -1.58
N TRP A 154 -20.18 -5.10 -2.12
CA TRP A 154 -18.73 -5.28 -2.09
C TRP A 154 -18.27 -6.63 -2.66
N LEU A 155 -19.10 -7.27 -3.49
CA LEU A 155 -18.80 -8.53 -4.14
C LEU A 155 -17.65 -8.41 -5.13
N VAL A 156 -17.63 -7.33 -5.91
CA VAL A 156 -16.59 -7.03 -6.89
C VAL A 156 -15.91 -5.73 -6.50
N ARG A 157 -14.57 -5.75 -6.52
CA ARG A 157 -13.69 -4.59 -6.28
C ARG A 157 -12.69 -4.47 -7.41
N ILE A 158 -12.51 -3.24 -7.89
CA ILE A 158 -11.58 -2.91 -8.97
C ILE A 158 -10.61 -1.87 -8.44
N TYR A 159 -9.33 -2.21 -8.52
CA TYR A 159 -8.21 -1.36 -8.16
C TYR A 159 -7.52 -0.88 -9.43
N LYS A 160 -7.09 0.38 -9.43
CA LYS A 160 -6.22 0.92 -10.46
C LYS A 160 -4.79 0.95 -9.97
N VAL A 161 -3.88 0.52 -10.83
CA VAL A 161 -2.44 0.59 -10.58
C VAL A 161 -1.96 2.02 -10.83
N LYS A 162 -1.31 2.62 -9.84
CA LYS A 162 -0.76 3.97 -9.99
C LYS A 162 0.50 3.95 -10.84
N GLU A 163 0.70 5.05 -11.55
CA GLU A 163 1.97 5.33 -12.20
C GLU A 163 3.09 5.54 -11.18
N LEU A 164 4.34 5.48 -11.64
CA LEU A 164 5.50 5.68 -10.81
C LEU A 164 5.44 7.05 -10.13
N ASP A 165 5.93 7.10 -8.90
CA ASP A 165 6.05 8.36 -8.17
C ASP A 165 6.91 9.32 -9.00
N ASN A 166 6.41 10.54 -9.23
CA ASN A 166 7.08 11.55 -10.05
C ASN A 166 8.48 11.90 -9.51
N ARG A 167 8.73 11.70 -8.21
CA ARG A 167 10.02 11.95 -7.56
C ARG A 167 10.23 11.00 -6.39
N GLU A 168 11.46 10.52 -6.22
CA GLU A 168 11.88 9.79 -5.04
C GLU A 168 11.90 10.71 -3.81
N THR A 169 11.32 10.24 -2.71
CA THR A 169 11.36 10.93 -1.41
C THR A 169 12.42 10.31 -0.52
N LEU A 170 13.00 11.09 0.38
CA LEU A 170 13.88 10.55 1.42
C LEU A 170 13.08 9.66 2.38
N ASP A 171 13.51 8.41 2.57
CA ASP A 171 12.90 7.49 3.53
C ASP A 171 13.01 7.98 4.97
N HIS A 172 14.04 8.79 5.24
CA HIS A 172 14.33 9.33 6.55
C HIS A 172 14.09 10.84 6.58
N LYS A 173 13.74 11.32 7.77
CA LYS A 173 13.64 12.77 8.02
C LYS A 173 15.02 13.41 7.81
N PRO A 174 15.08 14.63 7.25
CA PRO A 174 16.34 15.36 7.13
C PRO A 174 17.07 15.43 8.46
N ARG A 175 18.41 15.30 8.43
CA ARG A 175 19.26 15.26 9.63
C ARG A 175 18.99 16.45 10.55
N VAL A 176 18.79 16.17 11.83
CA VAL A 176 18.67 17.17 12.89
C VAL A 176 19.74 16.88 13.92
N THR A 177 20.54 17.88 14.29
CA THR A 177 21.58 17.78 15.31
C THR A 177 21.18 18.57 16.56
N ASN A 178 21.70 18.16 17.73
CA ASN A 178 21.42 18.81 19.02
C ASN A 178 22.40 19.94 19.37
N VAL A 179 23.29 20.31 18.44
CA VAL A 179 24.29 21.38 18.64
C VAL A 179 23.62 22.74 18.86
N LEU A 180 22.46 22.97 18.22
CA LEU A 180 21.64 24.16 18.42
C LEU A 180 20.20 23.74 18.75
N PRO A 181 19.55 24.39 19.73
CA PRO A 181 18.17 24.08 20.06
C PRO A 181 17.24 24.40 18.89
N LYS A 182 16.50 23.39 18.42
CA LYS A 182 15.56 23.53 17.31
C LYS A 182 14.26 24.19 17.77
N GLN A 183 14.15 25.50 17.59
CA GLN A 183 12.88 26.22 17.77
C GLN A 183 11.93 25.93 16.60
N LYS A 184 10.98 25.01 16.80
CA LYS A 184 9.94 24.70 15.79
C LYS A 184 8.95 25.86 15.71
N TYR A 185 8.91 26.54 14.56
CA TYR A 185 7.95 27.62 14.33
C TYR A 185 6.51 27.09 14.34
N LEU A 186 5.66 27.66 15.18
CA LEU A 186 4.22 27.39 15.19
C LEU A 186 3.52 28.30 14.18
N SER A 187 2.81 27.70 13.23
CA SER A 187 2.06 28.45 12.23
C SER A 187 0.95 29.28 12.88
N LYS A 188 0.90 30.59 12.59
CA LYS A 188 -0.20 31.49 12.96
C LYS A 188 -1.21 31.68 11.81
N LYS A 189 -1.21 30.78 10.82
CA LYS A 189 -2.13 30.85 9.68
C LYS A 189 -3.54 30.40 10.11
N THR A 190 -4.54 31.16 9.71
CA THR A 190 -5.97 30.81 9.85
C THR A 190 -6.66 30.97 8.50
N ALA A 191 -7.90 30.48 8.36
CA ALA A 191 -8.67 30.64 7.12
C ALA A 191 -8.76 32.12 6.67
N LYS A 192 -8.90 33.04 7.64
CA LYS A 192 -8.91 34.50 7.41
C LYS A 192 -7.50 35.08 7.26
N ARG A 193 -6.51 34.57 7.99
CA ARG A 193 -5.12 35.08 7.97
C ARG A 193 -4.19 34.09 7.28
N LYS A 194 -4.03 34.23 5.97
CA LYS A 194 -3.15 33.38 5.15
C LYS A 194 -1.68 33.85 5.07
N ARG A 195 -1.28 34.84 5.89
CA ARG A 195 0.06 35.44 5.84
C ARG A 195 1.12 34.52 6.47
N GLY A 196 2.20 34.25 5.74
CA GLY A 196 3.37 33.50 6.21
C GLY A 196 4.28 34.28 7.15
N TYR A 197 5.30 33.58 7.67
CA TYR A 197 6.34 34.14 8.53
C TYR A 197 7.72 33.96 7.87
N ILE A 198 8.54 34.99 7.95
CA ILE A 198 9.91 35.03 7.44
C ILE A 198 10.76 35.49 8.62
N LYS A 199 11.82 34.73 8.96
CA LYS A 199 12.69 35.03 10.12
C LYS A 199 13.35 36.41 9.98
N ASN A 200 13.96 36.69 8.83
CA ASN A 200 14.70 37.93 8.57
C ASN A 200 13.88 38.88 7.68
N LYS A 201 12.72 39.33 8.17
CA LYS A 201 11.85 40.23 7.40
C LYS A 201 12.17 41.70 7.70
N LEU A 202 12.50 42.47 6.66
CA LEU A 202 12.66 43.92 6.76
C LEU A 202 11.34 44.61 7.15
N ILE A 203 11.38 45.47 8.17
CA ILE A 203 10.21 46.21 8.66
C ILE A 203 10.08 47.51 7.87
N LEU A 204 8.97 47.67 7.16
CA LEU A 204 8.69 48.87 6.38
C LEU A 204 8.14 49.96 7.30
N LYS A 205 9.00 50.91 7.72
CA LYS A 205 8.59 52.12 8.45
C LYS A 205 8.06 53.15 7.45
N LYS A 206 6.74 53.35 7.38
CA LYS A 206 6.14 54.46 6.62
C LYS A 206 6.33 55.77 7.41
N GLY A 207 6.94 56.78 6.81
CA GLY A 207 7.11 58.10 7.41
C GLY A 207 5.76 58.80 7.64
N LYS A 208 5.61 59.54 8.75
CA LYS A 208 4.47 60.42 8.99
C LYS A 208 4.72 61.76 8.31
N ARG A 209 3.76 62.24 7.49
CA ARG A 209 3.79 63.61 6.95
C ARG A 209 3.66 64.60 8.13
N PRO A 210 4.55 65.59 8.27
CA PRO A 210 4.40 66.63 9.29
C PRO A 210 3.15 67.46 8.98
N ASN A 211 2.35 67.75 10.02
CA ASN A 211 1.15 68.56 9.88
C ASN A 211 1.58 70.02 9.67
N ARG A 212 1.24 70.61 8.52
CA ARG A 212 1.56 72.01 8.19
C ARG A 212 0.74 72.89 9.12
N LYS A 213 1.36 73.48 10.15
CA LYS A 213 0.74 74.54 10.94
C LYS A 213 0.48 75.71 9.99
N THR A 214 -0.79 76.03 9.76
CA THR A 214 -1.20 77.30 9.17
C THR A 214 -0.88 78.39 10.19
N VAL A 215 0.04 79.28 9.80
CA VAL A 215 0.33 80.54 10.49
C VAL A 215 -0.76 81.53 10.15
#